data_AF-A0A2M7SP94-F1
#
_entry.id   AF-A0A2M7SP94-F1
#
_cell.length_a   1.000
_cell.length_b   1.000
_cell.length_c   1.000
_cell.angle_alpha   90.00
_cell.angle_beta   90.00
_cell.angle_gamma   90.00
#
_symmetry.space_group_name_H-M   'P 1'
#
loop_
_entity.id
_entity.type
_entity.pdbx_description
1 polymer ?
#
loop_
_entity_poly.entity_id
_entity_poly.type
_entity_poly.pdbx_seq_one_letter_code
_entity_poly.pdbx_strand_id
1 'polypeptide(L)'
;FPFLKKDSSNRKRLLQRVLLAGIVLVLLIALAYAFRSQILTGMADLLVVNDPLQPADMIFVLNGDYNTRPFRASELYEQGLAPVIVIAKAEMLPAEKLGLAP
;
A
#
# COMPACT_ATOMS: atom_id res chain seq x y z
N PHE A 1 -60.21 24.12 15.69
CA PHE A 1 -58.95 23.62 16.28
C PHE A 1 -57.92 23.36 15.17
N PRO A 2 -56.92 24.23 14.95
CA PRO A 2 -55.94 24.09 13.90
C PRO A 2 -54.67 23.42 14.45
N PHE A 3 -54.59 22.10 14.37
CA PHE A 3 -53.34 21.36 14.58
C PHE A 3 -53.10 20.55 13.33
N LEU A 4 -52.17 20.99 12.47
CA LEU A 4 -51.37 20.19 11.53
C LEU A 4 -50.67 21.09 10.48
N LYS A 5 -49.95 22.13 10.90
CA LYS A 5 -48.92 22.74 10.03
C LYS A 5 -47.60 22.03 10.30
N LYS A 6 -47.48 20.81 9.76
CA LYS A 6 -46.28 19.95 9.91
C LYS A 6 -45.14 20.48 9.04
N ASP A 7 -44.39 21.40 9.61
CA ASP A 7 -42.95 21.62 9.49
C ASP A 7 -42.22 21.14 8.21
N SER A 8 -42.65 21.63 7.05
CA SER A 8 -42.02 21.38 5.73
C SER A 8 -40.57 21.88 5.64
N SER A 9 -40.25 22.95 6.37
CA SER A 9 -38.92 23.58 6.40
C SER A 9 -37.84 22.66 6.96
N ASN A 10 -38.12 22.01 8.10
CA ASN A 10 -37.17 21.10 8.74
C ASN A 10 -36.91 19.83 7.91
N ARG A 11 -37.93 19.33 7.19
CA ARG A 11 -37.78 18.19 6.28
C ARG A 11 -36.88 18.50 5.08
N LYS A 12 -37.00 19.69 4.48
CA LYS A 12 -36.12 20.15 3.38
C LYS A 12 -34.68 20.34 3.84
N ARG A 13 -34.47 20.93 5.02
CA ARG A 13 -33.13 21.11 5.62
C ARG A 13 -32.48 19.77 5.95
N LEU A 14 -33.25 18.80 6.46
CA LEU A 14 -32.75 17.45 6.72
C LEU A 14 -32.35 16.74 5.42
N LEU A 15 -33.20 16.78 4.38
CA LEU A 15 -32.88 16.21 3.07
C LEU A 15 -31.63 16.84 2.44
N GLN A 16 -31.49 18.17 2.52
CA GLN A 16 -30.29 18.88 2.05
C GLN A 16 -29.03 18.44 2.80
N ARG A 17 -29.09 18.27 4.13
CA ARG A 17 -27.97 17.76 4.92
C ARG A 17 -27.59 16.33 4.55
N VAL A 18 -28.58 15.46 4.32
CA VAL A 18 -28.34 14.08 3.88
C VAL A 18 -27.72 14.04 2.49
N LEU A 19 -28.22 14.85 1.54
CA LEU A 19 -27.64 14.95 0.20
C LEU A 19 -26.21 15.48 0.25
N LEU A 20 -25.95 16.53 1.04
CA LEU A 20 -24.61 17.05 1.24
C LEU A 20 -23.68 16.00 1.86
N ALA A 21 -24.13 15.29 2.88
CA ALA A 21 -23.36 14.20 3.49
C ALA A 21 -23.07 13.08 2.48
N GLY A 22 -24.04 12.74 1.62
CA GLY A 22 -23.85 11.77 0.54
C GLY A 22 -22.83 12.22 -0.49
N ILE A 23 -22.89 13.48 -0.93
CA ILE A 23 -21.90 14.06 -1.86
C ILE A 23 -20.51 14.07 -1.24
N VAL A 24 -20.39 14.49 0.01
CA VAL A 24 -19.11 14.49 0.75
C VAL A 24 -18.57 13.06 0.85
N LEU A 25 -19.40 12.08 1.17
CA LEU A 25 -18.99 10.68 1.25
C LEU A 25 -18.48 10.16 -0.11
N VAL A 26 -19.19 10.44 -1.20
CA VAL A 26 -18.76 10.06 -2.56
C VAL A 26 -17.43 10.72 -2.92
N LEU A 27 -17.26 12.00 -2.60
CA LEU A 27 -15.98 12.71 -2.83
C LEU A 27 -14.85 12.10 -2.02
N LEU A 28 -15.07 11.74 -0.75
CA LEU A 28 -14.06 11.09 0.09
C LEU A 28 -13.66 9.72 -0.47
N ILE A 29 -14.62 8.92 -0.93
CA ILE A 29 -14.34 7.62 -1.55
C ILE A 29 -13.56 7.80 -2.86
N ALA A 30 -13.96 8.75 -3.71
CA ALA A 30 -13.27 9.04 -4.96
C ALA A 30 -11.83 9.51 -4.71
N LEU A 31 -11.62 10.35 -3.70
CA LEU A 31 -10.30 10.81 -3.29
C LEU A 31 -9.45 9.66 -2.75
N ALA A 32 -10.01 8.85 -1.85
CA ALA A 32 -9.33 7.67 -1.31
C ALA A 32 -8.94 6.67 -2.41
N TYR A 33 -9.79 6.51 -3.43
CA TYR A 33 -9.48 5.67 -4.57
C TYR A 33 -8.38 6.26 -5.46
N ALA A 34 -8.43 7.57 -5.73
CA ALA A 34 -7.41 8.26 -6.52
C ALA A 34 -6.02 8.21 -5.86
N PHE A 35 -5.98 8.34 -4.53
CA PHE A 35 -4.74 8.30 -3.73
C PHE A 35 -4.46 6.94 -3.09
N ARG A 36 -5.13 5.87 -3.56
CA ARG A 36 -5.03 4.54 -2.94
C ARG A 36 -3.60 4.05 -2.84
N SER A 37 -2.77 4.30 -3.86
CA SER A 37 -1.40 3.81 -3.89
C SER A 37 -0.59 4.47 -2.79
N GLN A 38 -0.68 5.79 -2.66
CA GLN A 38 0.05 6.57 -1.68
C GLN A 38 -0.41 6.26 -0.26
N ILE A 39 -1.72 6.06 -0.06
CA ILE A 39 -2.28 5.65 1.24
C ILE A 39 -1.74 4.27 1.63
N LEU A 40 -1.82 3.30 0.72
CA LEU A 40 -1.36 1.92 0.98
C LEU A 40 0.16 1.87 1.19
N THR A 41 0.94 2.58 0.38
CA THR A 41 2.40 2.67 0.54
C THR A 41 2.76 3.34 1.86
N GLY A 42 2.13 4.46 2.23
CA GLY A 42 2.37 5.11 3.52
C GLY A 42 2.00 4.23 4.72
N MET A 43 0.95 3.41 4.59
CA MET A 43 0.62 2.40 5.61
C MET A 43 1.67 1.28 5.68
N ALA A 44 2.27 0.90 4.54
CA ALA A 44 3.34 -0.08 4.51
C ALA A 44 4.59 0.41 5.24
N ASP A 45 4.92 1.71 5.15
CA ASP A 45 6.05 2.31 5.86
C ASP A 45 5.93 2.18 7.38
N LEU A 46 4.71 2.16 7.93
CA LEU A 46 4.47 1.92 9.36
C LEU A 46 4.83 0.51 9.81
N LEU A 47 4.91 -0.45 8.88
CA LEU A 47 5.30 -1.84 9.15
C LEU A 47 6.80 -2.06 8.97
N VAL A 48 7.52 -1.09 8.41
CA VAL A 48 8.97 -1.20 8.18
C VAL A 48 9.70 -0.80 9.46
N VAL A 49 10.28 -1.80 10.12
CA VAL A 49 11.23 -1.58 11.22
C VAL A 49 12.64 -1.53 10.61
N ASN A 50 13.32 -0.39 10.75
CA ASN A 50 14.69 -0.21 10.26
C ASN A 50 15.65 -0.37 11.43
N ASP A 51 16.25 -1.56 11.55
CA ASP A 51 17.33 -1.80 12.50
C ASP A 51 18.63 -1.14 12.03
N PRO A 52 19.50 -0.67 12.95
CA PRO A 52 20.80 -0.14 12.59
C PRO A 52 21.64 -1.21 11.89
N LEU A 53 22.36 -0.80 10.83
CA LEU A 53 23.25 -1.69 10.10
C LEU A 53 24.40 -2.17 10.99
N GLN A 54 24.60 -3.47 11.01
CA GLN A 54 25.66 -4.14 11.77
C GLN A 54 26.34 -5.20 10.88
N PRO A 55 27.60 -5.57 11.16
CA PRO A 55 28.25 -6.69 10.49
C PRO A 55 27.44 -7.98 10.64
N ALA A 56 27.36 -8.77 9.57
CA ALA A 56 26.63 -10.03 9.53
C ALA A 56 27.41 -11.08 8.73
N ASP A 57 27.05 -12.36 8.91
CA ASP A 57 27.67 -13.46 8.17
C ASP A 57 27.25 -13.48 6.69
N MET A 58 26.06 -12.94 6.38
CA MET A 58 25.50 -12.94 5.02
C MET A 58 24.41 -11.87 4.82
N ILE A 59 24.30 -11.37 3.58
CA ILE A 59 23.18 -10.54 3.12
C ILE A 59 22.20 -11.44 2.35
N PHE A 60 20.98 -11.61 2.86
CA PHE A 60 19.94 -12.40 2.19
C PHE A 60 18.97 -11.50 1.43
N VAL A 61 18.98 -11.57 0.10
CA VAL A 61 18.12 -10.78 -0.78
C VAL A 61 16.84 -11.57 -1.07
N LEU A 62 15.75 -11.15 -0.44
CA LEU A 62 14.42 -11.67 -0.73
C LEU A 62 13.93 -11.18 -2.10
N ASN A 63 13.16 -12.05 -2.77
CA ASN A 63 12.46 -11.69 -4.00
C ASN A 63 11.58 -10.47 -3.78
N GLY A 64 11.58 -9.60 -4.79
CA GLY A 64 10.90 -8.31 -4.77
C GLY A 64 11.26 -7.54 -6.03
N ASP A 65 11.24 -6.22 -5.95
CA ASP A 65 11.62 -5.40 -7.08
C ASP A 65 13.08 -5.62 -7.50
N TYR A 66 13.27 -5.94 -8.79
CA TYR A 66 14.57 -6.29 -9.37
C TYR A 66 15.53 -5.10 -9.47
N ASN A 67 15.01 -3.86 -9.47
CA ASN A 67 15.82 -2.67 -9.71
C ASN A 67 16.31 -1.97 -8.42
N THR A 68 15.87 -2.41 -7.25
CA THR A 68 16.19 -1.73 -5.98
C THR A 68 16.97 -2.62 -5.02
N ARG A 69 16.42 -3.80 -4.69
CA ARG A 69 16.98 -4.67 -3.63
C ARG A 69 18.36 -5.24 -3.95
N PRO A 70 18.65 -5.70 -5.19
CA PRO A 70 19.98 -6.21 -5.52
C PRO A 70 21.07 -5.15 -5.43
N PHE A 71 20.78 -3.92 -5.88
CA PHE A 71 21.73 -2.80 -5.83
C PHE A 71 22.00 -2.34 -4.40
N ARG A 72 20.98 -2.34 -3.53
CA ARG A 72 21.21 -2.04 -2.12
C ARG A 72 22.07 -3.10 -1.44
N ALA A 73 21.86 -4.38 -1.78
CA ALA A 73 22.69 -5.47 -1.26
C ALA A 73 24.15 -5.37 -1.71
N SER A 74 24.41 -4.99 -2.98
CA SER A 74 25.78 -4.80 -3.46
C SER A 74 26.48 -3.65 -2.73
N GLU A 75 25.78 -2.55 -2.45
CA GLU A 75 26.35 -1.43 -1.70
C GLU A 75 26.74 -1.84 -0.27
N LEU A 76 25.90 -2.62 0.42
CA LEU A 76 26.20 -3.13 1.76
C LEU A 76 27.38 -4.11 1.74
N TYR A 77 27.50 -4.91 0.69
CA TYR A 77 28.65 -5.80 0.48
C TYR A 77 29.94 -5.03 0.25
N GLU A 78 29.93 -3.98 -0.58
CA GLU A 78 31.08 -3.11 -0.80
C GLU A 78 31.51 -2.35 0.48
N GLN A 79 30.56 -2.07 1.37
CA GLN A 79 30.84 -1.51 2.71
C GLN A 79 31.47 -2.53 3.68
N GLY A 80 31.62 -3.81 3.28
CA GLY A 80 32.21 -4.86 4.09
C GLY A 80 31.30 -5.37 5.22
N LEU A 81 29.99 -5.10 5.15
CA LEU A 81 29.04 -5.51 6.18
C LEU A 81 28.79 -7.02 6.21
N ALA A 82 29.02 -7.72 5.10
CA ALA A 82 28.98 -9.17 5.05
C ALA A 82 29.90 -9.71 3.95
N PRO A 83 30.48 -10.92 4.14
CA PRO A 83 31.40 -11.53 3.17
C PRO A 83 30.69 -12.19 1.98
N VAL A 84 29.36 -12.39 2.02
CA VAL A 84 28.60 -13.06 0.96
C VAL A 84 27.19 -12.49 0.79
N ILE A 85 26.66 -12.58 -0.42
CA ILE A 85 25.26 -12.27 -0.76
C ILE A 85 24.57 -13.56 -1.20
N VAL A 86 23.38 -13.83 -0.65
CA VAL A 86 22.53 -14.96 -1.02
C VAL A 86 21.23 -14.44 -1.60
N ILE A 87 20.83 -14.91 -2.78
CA ILE A 87 19.62 -14.48 -3.48
C ILE A 87 18.57 -15.58 -3.39
N ALA A 88 17.38 -15.25 -2.92
CA ALA A 88 16.26 -16.18 -2.90
C ALA A 88 15.82 -16.50 -4.34
N LYS A 89 15.89 -17.77 -4.74
CA LYS A 89 15.40 -18.22 -6.05
C LYS A 89 13.95 -18.69 -5.92
N ALA A 90 13.02 -18.04 -6.60
CA ALA A 90 11.67 -18.61 -6.76
C ALA A 90 11.76 -19.80 -7.73
N GLU A 91 11.15 -20.93 -7.39
CA GLU A 91 10.98 -22.00 -8.36
C GLU A 91 9.97 -21.57 -9.42
N MET A 92 10.37 -21.69 -10.69
CA MET A 92 9.43 -21.55 -11.80
C MET A 92 8.42 -22.68 -11.76
N LEU A 93 7.16 -22.36 -12.06
CA LEU A 93 6.10 -23.36 -12.20
C LEU A 93 6.47 -24.32 -13.35
N PRO A 94 6.08 -25.61 -13.29
CA PRO A 94 6.35 -26.56 -14.37
C PRO A 94 5.84 -26.06 -15.74
N ALA A 95 4.73 -25.30 -15.76
CA ALA A 95 4.20 -24.70 -16.97
C ALA A 95 5.12 -23.61 -17.55
N GLU A 96 5.73 -22.76 -16.72
CA GLU A 96 6.70 -21.74 -17.15
C GLU A 96 7.99 -22.40 -17.66
N LYS A 97 8.47 -23.46 -17.00
CA LYS A 97 9.65 -24.24 -17.46
C LYS A 97 9.45 -24.86 -18.84
N LEU A 98 8.21 -25.15 -19.20
CA LEU A 98 7.81 -25.73 -20.49
C LEU A 98 7.37 -24.67 -21.51
N GLY A 99 7.38 -23.37 -21.16
CA GLY A 99 6.92 -22.29 -22.03
C GLY A 99 5.40 -22.28 -22.28
N LEU A 100 4.62 -22.92 -21.41
CA LEU A 100 3.16 -23.05 -21.51
C LEU A 100 2.41 -21.93 -20.75
N ALA A 101 3.10 -21.18 -19.90
CA ALA A 101 2.60 -20.00 -19.22
C ALA A 101 3.68 -18.89 -19.30
N PRO A 102 3.27 -17.61 -19.45
CA PRO A 102 4.20 -16.47 -19.43
C PRO A 102 4.89 -16.34 -18.08
#